data_AF-A0AAD7R562-F1
#
_entry.id   AF-A0AAD7R562-F1
#
_cell.length_a   1.000
_cell.length_b   1.000
_cell.length_c   1.000
_cell.angle_alpha   90.00
_cell.angle_beta   90.00
_cell.angle_gamma   90.00
#
_symmetry.space_group_name_H-M   'P 1'
#
loop_
_entity.id
_entity.type
_entity.pdbx_description
1 polymer ?
#
loop_
_entity_poly.entity_id
_entity_poly.type
_entity_poly.pdbx_seq_one_letter_code
_entity_poly.pdbx_strand_id
1 'polypeptide(L)'
;MEAAALEAYRSLERALTLRDTAGSPPGVARQRVRDFFRQADCEPPTEQSQPSPTGGRFRCKLCIDGHLTFQNPDGVSKKQQAEQGAAKEALLRLAGVLGWDLGTTSVNENYKGRLQETLAKQGQMLPSYQSLSGPRDTEPSSTGAASEVSGAGGPAPQATGPVSKAETMATPPVDSVQLPPHRKEPKMESPELERMLRMFGLQPPSVKHEYHVEVELRYRMEIQLTNYTFQNQQGYSNTKDATRKTYLIFGQALGICKPSTEDNLSAAAVNQYFSQRSFSLPTKEVVEKGEKTFHCSLKVASCSFSYEGQGGSEESVKLDLCRQALSQLGPLFHYELAPRTGNTAEEAVQRLILMLEEGGQGPPAFRQTGASHRATVRLLFDAFTLESKAHSSSGKKLAQSQLSGRILGLLGEEDTDSSSTLNARNRVDEWFKQRRIPQPVFQDTKEAFGVMATFSGSVDCSHPDWQTDEGSALKRLKEELKSRFRHLTDGNADQGLSG
;
A
#
# COMPACT_ATOMS: atom_id res chain seq x y z
N MET A 1 -36.01 -19.35 -0.41
CA MET A 1 -34.85 -18.50 -0.08
C MET A 1 -34.39 -18.74 1.35
N GLU A 2 -35.22 -18.42 2.36
CA GLU A 2 -34.90 -18.53 3.79
C GLU A 2 -34.32 -19.90 4.23
N ALA A 3 -34.92 -21.01 3.81
CA ALA A 3 -34.39 -22.36 4.11
C ALA A 3 -32.94 -22.60 3.64
N ALA A 4 -32.50 -21.95 2.56
CA ALA A 4 -31.13 -22.05 2.07
C ALA A 4 -30.16 -21.19 2.89
N ALA A 5 -30.60 -20.03 3.39
CA ALA A 5 -29.81 -19.21 4.31
C ALA A 5 -29.64 -19.91 5.67
N LEU A 6 -30.71 -20.52 6.18
CA LEU A 6 -30.70 -21.30 7.42
C LEU A 6 -29.70 -22.47 7.36
N GLU A 7 -29.65 -23.21 6.25
CA GLU A 7 -28.67 -24.30 6.10
C GLU A 7 -27.24 -23.77 5.91
N ALA A 8 -27.05 -22.62 5.27
CA ALA A 8 -25.74 -21.97 5.19
C ALA A 8 -25.24 -21.54 6.59
N TYR A 9 -26.09 -20.99 7.45
CA TYR A 9 -25.72 -20.66 8.84
C TYR A 9 -25.42 -21.91 9.67
N ARG A 10 -26.16 -23.03 9.50
CA ARG A 10 -25.82 -24.29 10.16
C ARG A 10 -24.49 -24.87 9.67
N SER A 11 -24.21 -24.78 8.37
CA SER A 11 -22.92 -25.20 7.83
C SER A 11 -21.77 -24.38 8.40
N LEU A 12 -21.97 -23.08 8.61
CA LEU A 12 -20.99 -22.19 9.24
C LEU A 12 -20.88 -22.43 10.76
N GLU A 13 -21.99 -22.68 11.46
CA GLU A 13 -22.00 -23.06 12.89
C GLU A 13 -21.16 -24.31 13.14
N ARG A 14 -21.34 -25.34 12.29
CA ARG A 14 -20.50 -26.57 12.30
C ARG A 14 -19.03 -26.26 12.00
N ALA A 15 -18.74 -25.44 10.99
CA ALA A 15 -17.37 -25.10 10.58
C ALA A 15 -16.61 -24.28 11.64
N LEU A 16 -17.33 -23.48 12.44
CA LEU A 16 -16.79 -22.72 13.57
C LEU A 16 -16.77 -23.54 14.89
N THR A 17 -17.16 -24.82 14.85
CA THR A 17 -17.22 -25.73 16.01
C THR A 17 -18.08 -25.21 17.18
N LEU A 18 -19.05 -24.33 16.89
CA LEU A 18 -20.00 -23.84 17.88
C LEU A 18 -20.91 -25.01 18.30
N ARG A 19 -21.09 -25.23 19.61
CA ARG A 19 -21.72 -26.44 20.17
C ARG A 19 -23.07 -26.77 19.50
N ASP A 20 -23.06 -27.74 18.59
CA ASP A 20 -24.24 -28.19 17.87
C ASP A 20 -25.19 -28.90 18.84
N THR A 21 -26.31 -28.25 19.16
CA THR A 21 -27.44 -28.90 19.82
C THR A 21 -28.42 -29.31 18.73
N ALA A 22 -28.19 -30.52 18.20
CA ALA A 22 -28.99 -31.12 17.15
C ALA A 22 -30.49 -31.01 17.48
N GLY A 23 -31.26 -30.38 16.57
CA GLY A 23 -32.68 -30.07 16.78
C GLY A 23 -32.99 -28.62 17.19
N SER A 24 -31.99 -27.74 17.29
CA SER A 24 -32.23 -26.31 17.62
C SER A 24 -33.13 -25.61 16.57
N PRO A 25 -34.10 -24.77 17.00
CA PRO A 25 -35.02 -24.11 16.09
C PRO A 25 -34.30 -23.14 15.13
N PRO A 26 -34.85 -22.89 13.92
CA PRO A 26 -34.11 -22.29 12.80
C PRO A 26 -33.41 -20.96 13.11
N GLY A 27 -33.97 -20.09 13.95
CA GLY A 27 -33.33 -18.81 14.32
C GLY A 27 -32.03 -18.94 15.12
N VAL A 28 -31.79 -20.07 15.81
CA VAL A 28 -30.69 -20.21 16.78
C VAL A 28 -29.32 -20.26 16.11
N ALA A 29 -29.19 -20.96 14.98
CA ALA A 29 -27.92 -21.07 14.25
C ALA A 29 -27.43 -19.69 13.75
N ARG A 30 -28.33 -18.92 13.12
CA ARG A 30 -28.05 -17.54 12.66
C ARG A 30 -27.65 -16.65 13.84
N GLN A 31 -28.35 -16.75 14.97
CA GLN A 31 -28.06 -15.94 16.15
C GLN A 31 -26.71 -16.30 16.77
N ARG A 32 -26.40 -17.58 16.97
CA ARG A 32 -25.11 -18.04 17.53
C ARG A 32 -23.91 -17.66 16.68
N VAL A 33 -24.03 -17.76 15.37
CA VAL A 33 -23.00 -17.26 14.45
C VAL A 33 -22.82 -15.75 14.66
N ARG A 34 -23.90 -14.95 14.64
CA ARG A 34 -23.82 -13.49 14.91
C ARG A 34 -23.25 -13.15 16.28
N ASP A 35 -23.56 -13.94 17.32
CA ASP A 35 -23.03 -13.75 18.67
C ASP A 35 -21.54 -14.12 18.76
N PHE A 36 -21.08 -15.15 18.03
CA PHE A 36 -19.66 -15.48 17.89
C PHE A 36 -18.89 -14.34 17.21
N PHE A 37 -19.37 -13.83 16.08
CA PHE A 37 -18.74 -12.68 15.41
C PHE A 37 -18.74 -11.43 16.32
N ARG A 38 -19.82 -11.16 17.06
CA ARG A 38 -19.84 -10.06 18.06
C ARG A 38 -18.84 -10.27 19.20
N GLN A 39 -18.68 -11.50 19.71
CA GLN A 39 -17.69 -11.81 20.76
C GLN A 39 -16.25 -11.73 20.28
N ALA A 40 -16.00 -11.96 18.98
CA ALA A 40 -14.71 -11.80 18.34
C ALA A 40 -14.43 -10.35 17.89
N ASP A 41 -15.34 -9.40 18.17
CA ASP A 41 -15.29 -8.01 17.71
C ASP A 41 -15.19 -7.89 16.17
N CYS A 42 -16.02 -8.67 15.48
CA CYS A 42 -16.02 -8.85 14.03
C CYS A 42 -17.40 -8.58 13.42
N GLU A 43 -17.44 -8.17 12.15
CA GLU A 43 -18.70 -7.99 11.43
C GLU A 43 -19.43 -9.34 11.20
N PRO A 44 -20.77 -9.38 11.27
CA PRO A 44 -21.53 -10.61 11.05
C PRO A 44 -21.55 -11.01 9.56
N PRO A 45 -21.65 -12.31 9.23
CA PRO A 45 -21.61 -12.76 7.84
C PRO A 45 -22.76 -12.22 7.00
N THR A 46 -22.44 -11.66 5.84
CA THR A 46 -23.39 -11.09 4.87
C THR A 46 -24.07 -12.20 4.07
N GLU A 47 -25.40 -12.15 3.99
CA GLU A 47 -26.22 -13.13 3.26
C GLU A 47 -26.36 -12.77 1.78
N GLN A 48 -25.70 -13.52 0.89
CA GLN A 48 -25.91 -13.42 -0.55
C GLN A 48 -26.79 -14.58 -1.01
N SER A 49 -27.91 -14.30 -1.68
CA SER A 49 -28.78 -15.34 -2.26
C SER A 49 -28.82 -15.25 -3.78
N GLN A 50 -28.68 -16.39 -4.45
CA GLN A 50 -28.70 -16.50 -5.91
C GLN A 50 -29.60 -17.66 -6.34
N PRO A 51 -30.38 -17.53 -7.42
CA PRO A 51 -31.10 -18.66 -8.00
C PRO A 51 -30.11 -19.69 -8.56
N SER A 52 -30.33 -20.97 -8.28
CA SER A 52 -29.47 -22.05 -8.81
C SER A 52 -29.67 -22.18 -10.33
N PRO A 53 -28.59 -22.29 -11.13
CA PRO A 53 -28.69 -22.41 -12.59
C PRO A 53 -29.44 -23.67 -13.06
N THR A 54 -29.64 -24.65 -12.18
CA THR A 54 -30.41 -25.88 -12.44
C THR A 54 -31.93 -25.77 -12.18
N GLY A 55 -32.43 -24.57 -11.83
CA GLY A 55 -33.86 -24.31 -11.66
C GLY A 55 -34.43 -24.76 -10.30
N GLY A 56 -35.44 -24.02 -9.82
CA GLY A 56 -36.26 -24.40 -8.65
C GLY A 56 -35.61 -24.36 -7.26
N ARG A 57 -34.28 -24.20 -7.14
CA ARG A 57 -33.56 -24.10 -5.86
C ARG A 57 -32.82 -22.78 -5.73
N PHE A 58 -32.71 -22.26 -4.51
CA PHE A 58 -31.89 -21.08 -4.18
C PHE A 58 -30.58 -21.55 -3.52
N ARG A 59 -29.45 -20.97 -3.91
CA ARG A 59 -28.18 -21.09 -3.21
C ARG A 59 -28.02 -19.85 -2.33
N CYS A 60 -27.67 -20.04 -1.06
CA CYS A 60 -27.20 -18.96 -0.20
C CYS A 60 -25.70 -19.13 0.01
N LYS A 61 -24.96 -18.03 -0.09
CA LYS A 61 -23.55 -17.90 0.27
C LYS A 61 -23.48 -16.92 1.45
N LEU A 62 -22.83 -17.31 2.53
CA LEU A 62 -22.44 -16.37 3.58
C LEU A 62 -21.04 -15.86 3.24
N CYS A 63 -20.88 -14.55 3.11
CA CYS A 63 -19.58 -13.91 2.97
C CYS A 63 -19.16 -13.38 4.34
N ILE A 64 -17.95 -13.75 4.77
CA ILE A 64 -17.30 -13.23 5.98
C ILE A 64 -16.26 -12.25 5.46
N ASP A 65 -16.64 -10.98 5.41
CA ASP A 65 -15.81 -9.90 4.90
C ASP A 65 -15.43 -9.02 6.11
N GLY A 66 -14.15 -8.67 6.26
CA GLY A 66 -13.65 -7.89 7.40
C GLY A 66 -12.46 -8.52 8.14
N HIS A 67 -11.92 -7.81 9.12
CA HIS A 67 -10.77 -8.25 9.92
C HIS A 67 -11.22 -9.13 11.10
N LEU A 68 -10.69 -10.35 11.19
CA LEU A 68 -10.91 -11.23 12.34
C LEU A 68 -9.76 -11.11 13.34
N THR A 69 -10.03 -10.58 14.53
CA THR A 69 -9.02 -10.39 15.58
C THR A 69 -9.10 -11.51 16.62
N PHE A 70 -7.99 -12.22 16.80
CA PHE A 70 -7.85 -13.25 17.84
C PHE A 70 -6.78 -12.85 18.84
N GLN A 71 -7.09 -12.97 20.12
CA GLN A 71 -6.20 -12.64 21.22
C GLN A 71 -5.73 -13.92 21.91
N ASN A 72 -4.50 -13.94 22.42
CA ASN A 72 -4.06 -15.03 23.28
C ASN A 72 -4.78 -14.91 24.63
N PRO A 73 -5.56 -15.91 25.08
CA PRO A 73 -6.21 -15.85 26.40
C PRO A 73 -5.17 -15.85 27.54
N ASP A 74 -4.00 -16.46 27.32
CA ASP A 74 -2.92 -16.51 28.30
C ASP A 74 -2.02 -15.26 28.16
N GLY A 75 -2.07 -14.37 29.16
CA GLY A 75 -1.16 -13.22 29.22
C GLY A 75 0.29 -13.67 29.39
N VAL A 76 1.14 -13.44 28.37
CA VAL A 76 2.55 -13.89 28.37
C VAL A 76 3.54 -12.75 28.11
N SER A 77 4.64 -12.74 28.85
CA SER A 77 5.65 -11.67 28.84
C SER A 77 6.56 -11.65 27.61
N LYS A 78 6.59 -12.73 26.81
CA LYS A 78 7.42 -12.83 25.60
C LYS A 78 6.56 -12.68 24.35
N LYS A 79 6.86 -11.64 23.54
CA LYS A 79 6.18 -11.35 22.26
C LYS A 79 5.99 -12.59 21.37
N GLN A 80 7.04 -13.39 21.18
CA GLN A 80 6.98 -14.60 20.34
C GLN A 80 5.97 -15.65 20.88
N GLN A 81 5.80 -15.76 22.20
CA GLN A 81 4.81 -16.66 22.80
C GLN A 81 3.39 -16.10 22.64
N ALA A 82 3.21 -14.78 22.78
CA ALA A 82 1.91 -14.13 22.56
C ALA A 82 1.44 -14.29 21.10
N GLU A 83 2.36 -14.12 20.14
CA GLU A 83 2.08 -14.35 18.72
C GLU A 83 1.71 -15.80 18.42
N GLN A 84 2.41 -16.79 19.01
CA GLN A 84 2.07 -18.20 18.85
C GLN A 84 0.73 -18.56 19.50
N GLY A 85 0.42 -18.00 20.67
CA GLY A 85 -0.86 -18.19 21.35
C GLY A 85 -2.05 -17.60 20.58
N ALA A 86 -1.91 -16.37 20.08
CA ALA A 86 -2.93 -15.76 19.22
C ALA A 86 -3.11 -16.52 17.90
N ALA A 87 -2.01 -16.99 17.27
CA ALA A 87 -2.08 -17.83 16.07
C ALA A 87 -2.75 -19.18 16.32
N LYS A 88 -2.50 -19.79 17.49
CA LYS A 88 -3.14 -21.03 17.93
C LYS A 88 -4.65 -20.82 18.13
N GLU A 89 -5.06 -19.76 18.81
CA GLU A 89 -6.48 -19.44 19.00
C GLU A 89 -7.19 -19.20 17.67
N ALA A 90 -6.58 -18.42 16.76
CA ALA A 90 -7.12 -18.20 15.42
C ALA A 90 -7.29 -19.52 14.62
N LEU A 91 -6.27 -20.39 14.64
CA LEU A 91 -6.34 -21.70 13.99
C LEU A 91 -7.43 -22.59 14.60
N LEU A 92 -7.54 -22.65 15.94
CA LEU A 92 -8.57 -23.43 16.64
C LEU A 92 -9.98 -22.95 16.30
N ARG A 93 -10.23 -21.64 16.35
CA ARG A 93 -11.56 -21.05 16.10
C ARG A 93 -11.99 -21.12 14.63
N LEU A 94 -11.04 -21.11 13.71
CA LEU A 94 -11.30 -21.15 12.28
C LEU A 94 -11.03 -22.53 11.65
N ALA A 95 -10.78 -23.58 12.44
CA ALA A 95 -10.31 -24.87 11.95
C ALA A 95 -11.17 -25.44 10.80
N GLY A 96 -12.49 -25.50 10.98
CA GLY A 96 -13.41 -26.00 9.94
C GLY A 96 -13.68 -25.04 8.78
N VAL A 97 -13.34 -23.76 8.91
CA VAL A 97 -13.40 -22.77 7.82
C VAL A 97 -12.12 -22.81 6.97
N LEU A 98 -10.97 -22.94 7.64
CA LEU A 98 -9.64 -23.02 7.03
C LEU A 98 -9.31 -24.43 6.51
N GLY A 99 -10.11 -25.45 6.86
CA GLY A 99 -9.84 -26.85 6.51
C GLY A 99 -8.65 -27.44 7.27
N TRP A 100 -8.37 -26.94 8.47
CA TRP A 100 -7.28 -27.42 9.33
C TRP A 100 -7.75 -28.60 10.20
N ASP A 101 -7.00 -29.70 10.14
CA ASP A 101 -7.26 -30.88 10.96
C ASP A 101 -6.66 -30.70 12.37
N LEU A 102 -7.52 -30.75 13.38
CA LEU A 102 -7.16 -30.66 14.80
C LEU A 102 -6.35 -31.89 15.28
N GLY A 103 -6.45 -33.02 14.58
CA GLY A 103 -5.85 -34.30 14.95
C GLY A 103 -4.32 -34.38 14.81
N THR A 104 -3.68 -33.42 14.14
CA THR A 104 -2.22 -33.44 13.93
C THR A 104 -1.41 -32.63 14.95
N THR A 105 -2.04 -32.09 15.99
CA THR A 105 -1.41 -31.10 16.87
C THR A 105 -0.29 -31.67 17.73
N SER A 106 0.92 -31.12 17.59
CA SER A 106 2.10 -31.53 18.36
C SER A 106 2.47 -30.50 19.44
N VAL A 107 3.12 -30.96 20.52
CA VAL A 107 3.43 -30.13 21.71
C VAL A 107 4.36 -28.94 21.39
N ASN A 108 5.08 -28.96 20.26
CA ASN A 108 6.00 -27.91 19.80
C ASN A 108 5.64 -27.35 18.40
N GLU A 109 4.36 -27.36 18.01
CA GLU A 109 3.95 -26.91 16.68
C GLU A 109 4.09 -25.39 16.46
N ASN A 110 4.51 -24.99 15.26
CA ASN A 110 4.65 -23.58 14.85
C ASN A 110 3.31 -23.03 14.31
N TYR A 111 2.36 -22.78 15.22
CA TYR A 111 1.03 -22.26 14.90
C TYR A 111 1.08 -20.99 14.02
N LYS A 112 2.01 -20.06 14.28
CA LYS A 112 2.22 -18.86 13.44
C LYS A 112 2.52 -19.20 11.99
N GLY A 113 3.49 -20.10 11.74
CA GLY A 113 3.83 -20.55 10.38
C GLY A 113 2.70 -21.32 9.72
N ARG A 114 1.95 -22.13 10.49
CA ARG A 114 0.83 -22.93 9.98
C ARG A 114 -0.37 -22.08 9.58
N LEU A 115 -0.69 -21.03 10.35
CA LEU A 115 -1.73 -20.06 10.01
C LEU A 115 -1.39 -19.30 8.72
N GLN A 116 -0.13 -18.85 8.60
CA GLN A 116 0.38 -18.21 7.38
C GLN A 116 0.29 -19.12 6.14
N GLU A 117 0.72 -20.38 6.26
CA GLU A 117 0.63 -21.38 5.18
C GLU A 117 -0.83 -21.62 4.74
N THR A 118 -1.75 -21.70 5.71
CA THR A 118 -3.15 -22.05 5.45
C THR A 118 -3.91 -20.89 4.80
N LEU A 119 -3.68 -19.66 5.27
CA LEU A 119 -4.25 -18.45 4.65
C LEU A 119 -3.69 -18.23 3.23
N ALA A 120 -2.38 -18.40 3.03
CA ALA A 120 -1.75 -18.29 1.71
C ALA A 120 -2.31 -19.31 0.70
N LYS A 121 -2.57 -20.56 1.13
CA LYS A 121 -3.21 -21.59 0.29
C LYS A 121 -4.64 -21.22 -0.15
N GLN A 122 -5.33 -20.37 0.60
CA GLN A 122 -6.67 -19.87 0.30
C GLN A 122 -6.66 -18.49 -0.38
N GLY A 123 -5.49 -17.98 -0.79
CA GLY A 123 -5.33 -16.65 -1.39
C GLY A 123 -5.67 -15.50 -0.43
N GLN A 124 -5.65 -15.74 0.88
CA GLN A 124 -5.98 -14.77 1.91
C GLN A 124 -4.73 -14.00 2.37
N MET A 125 -4.96 -12.78 2.86
CA MET A 125 -3.90 -11.93 3.43
C MET A 125 -3.21 -12.60 4.62
N LEU A 126 -1.91 -12.35 4.77
CA LEU A 126 -1.13 -12.88 5.89
C LEU A 126 -1.55 -12.20 7.21
N PRO A 127 -1.59 -12.96 8.33
CA PRO A 127 -2.00 -12.45 9.63
C PRO A 127 -0.98 -11.44 10.18
N SER A 128 -1.48 -10.28 10.61
CA SER A 128 -0.74 -9.29 11.38
C SER A 128 -0.79 -9.62 12.89
N TYR A 129 0.18 -9.11 13.65
CA TYR A 129 0.27 -9.33 15.10
C TYR A 129 0.56 -8.01 15.80
N GLN A 130 -0.33 -7.63 16.73
CA GLN A 130 -0.21 -6.43 17.55
C GLN A 130 -0.04 -6.81 19.02
N SER A 131 0.92 -6.18 19.70
CA SER A 131 1.08 -6.30 21.14
C SER A 131 0.04 -5.43 21.84
N LEU A 132 -0.91 -6.04 22.55
CA LEU A 132 -1.78 -5.32 23.48
C LEU A 132 -1.03 -5.10 24.80
N SER A 133 -0.74 -3.85 25.14
CA SER A 133 -0.23 -3.49 26.46
C SER A 133 -1.37 -3.57 27.46
N GLY A 134 -1.40 -4.64 28.27
CA GLY A 134 -2.30 -4.74 29.41
C GLY A 134 -2.12 -3.57 30.39
N PRO A 135 -3.13 -3.25 31.21
CA PRO A 135 -3.00 -2.22 32.22
C PRO A 135 -1.80 -2.52 33.12
N ARG A 136 -0.93 -1.52 33.30
CA ARG A 136 0.01 -1.56 34.43
C ARG A 136 -0.83 -1.36 35.67
N ASP A 137 -0.83 -2.35 36.56
CA ASP A 137 -1.32 -2.16 37.92
C ASP A 137 -0.48 -1.07 38.59
N THR A 138 -1.03 0.14 38.63
CA THR A 138 -0.58 1.17 39.57
C THR A 138 -0.98 0.73 40.96
N GLU A 139 -0.08 0.02 41.65
CA GLU A 139 -0.22 -0.18 43.09
C GLU A 139 -0.35 1.21 43.76
N PRO A 140 -1.42 1.46 44.53
CA PRO A 140 -1.55 2.69 45.28
C PRO A 140 -0.58 2.66 46.46
N SER A 141 0.27 3.69 46.54
CA SER A 141 1.15 3.93 47.69
C SER A 141 0.34 3.96 48.99
N SER A 142 0.57 2.99 49.88
CA SER A 142 0.01 2.96 51.23
C SER A 142 1.10 3.20 52.27
N THR A 143 0.98 4.31 52.97
CA THR A 143 1.80 4.77 54.10
C THR A 143 1.92 3.72 55.21
N GLY A 144 3.16 3.49 55.69
CA GLY A 144 3.44 2.70 56.89
C GLY A 144 4.86 3.01 57.39
N ALA A 145 5.01 3.40 58.66
CA ALA A 145 6.19 4.14 59.14
C ALA A 145 7.09 3.35 60.12
N ALA A 146 8.41 3.56 59.98
CA ALA A 146 9.44 3.63 61.03
C ALA A 146 10.76 4.03 60.33
N SER A 147 11.30 5.24 60.48
CA SER A 147 12.12 5.72 61.61
C SER A 147 13.17 4.72 62.10
N GLU A 148 14.44 4.96 61.74
CA GLU A 148 15.45 5.35 62.73
C GLU A 148 16.65 6.06 62.09
N VAL A 149 17.51 6.67 62.92
CA VAL A 149 18.35 7.84 62.60
C VAL A 149 19.79 7.67 63.11
N SER A 150 20.74 8.31 62.41
CA SER A 150 22.17 8.47 62.79
C SER A 150 23.04 7.20 62.72
N GLY A 151 24.35 7.29 62.49
CA GLY A 151 25.16 8.49 62.21
C GLY A 151 26.65 8.17 61.97
N ALA A 152 27.37 9.16 61.43
CA ALA A 152 28.79 9.25 61.10
C ALA A 152 29.83 8.29 61.74
N GLY A 153 30.80 7.84 60.93
CA GLY A 153 32.08 7.33 61.43
C GLY A 153 32.94 6.59 60.39
N GLY A 154 33.95 7.27 59.81
CA GLY A 154 35.18 6.58 59.36
C GLY A 154 36.11 6.29 60.56
N PRO A 155 37.27 5.62 60.39
CA PRO A 155 38.11 5.64 59.18
C PRO A 155 38.70 4.27 58.74
N ALA A 156 39.45 4.27 57.64
CA ALA A 156 40.42 3.20 57.30
C ALA A 156 41.69 3.30 58.17
N PRO A 157 42.54 2.25 58.23
CA PRO A 157 43.79 2.35 57.47
C PRO A 157 44.38 1.03 56.92
N GLN A 158 45.18 1.19 55.83
CA GLN A 158 46.43 0.50 55.46
C GLN A 158 46.47 -1.06 55.46
N ALA A 159 46.62 -1.73 54.31
CA ALA A 159 47.75 -1.77 53.36
C ALA A 159 48.90 -2.74 53.76
N THR A 160 49.09 -3.79 52.95
CA THR A 160 50.38 -4.47 52.71
C THR A 160 50.25 -5.44 51.52
N GLY A 161 51.09 -5.26 50.49
CA GLY A 161 51.60 -6.37 49.67
C GLY A 161 53.08 -6.57 50.02
N PRO A 162 53.92 -7.17 49.14
CA PRO A 162 53.62 -7.81 47.86
C PRO A 162 54.41 -9.14 47.63
N VAL A 163 54.55 -9.55 46.36
CA VAL A 163 55.63 -10.37 45.72
C VAL A 163 55.23 -11.75 45.15
N SER A 164 55.19 -11.80 43.80
CA SER A 164 55.72 -12.81 42.85
C SER A 164 55.71 -14.32 43.22
N LYS A 165 55.38 -15.28 42.34
CA LYS A 165 55.47 -15.41 40.86
C LYS A 165 54.56 -16.63 40.43
N ALA A 166 54.36 -17.06 39.18
CA ALA A 166 54.92 -16.74 37.86
C ALA A 166 53.87 -16.93 36.71
N GLU A 167 54.29 -17.46 35.57
CA GLU A 167 53.57 -17.62 34.30
C GLU A 167 52.80 -18.95 34.16
N THR A 168 51.72 -18.94 33.36
CA THR A 168 51.57 -19.78 32.14
C THR A 168 50.41 -19.25 31.29
N MET A 169 50.56 -19.27 29.96
CA MET A 169 49.60 -18.74 28.98
C MET A 169 48.45 -19.70 28.71
N ALA A 170 47.21 -19.19 28.62
CA ALA A 170 46.13 -19.74 27.78
C ALA A 170 44.92 -18.77 27.74
N THR A 171 44.84 -17.92 26.73
CA THR A 171 43.66 -17.05 26.48
C THR A 171 42.60 -17.83 25.70
N PRO A 172 41.32 -17.85 26.12
CA PRO A 172 40.25 -18.52 25.37
C PRO A 172 39.85 -17.73 24.10
N PRO A 173 39.26 -18.40 23.08
CA PRO A 173 38.95 -17.78 21.80
C PRO A 173 37.72 -16.86 21.88
N VAL A 174 37.76 -15.78 21.10
CA VAL A 174 36.70 -14.78 20.94
C VAL A 174 36.24 -14.74 19.48
N ASP A 175 34.94 -14.50 19.28
CA ASP A 175 34.25 -14.17 18.03
C ASP A 175 34.34 -15.14 16.84
N SER A 176 33.51 -16.19 16.89
CA SER A 176 32.81 -16.66 15.68
C SER A 176 31.51 -15.88 15.50
N VAL A 177 31.56 -14.81 14.71
CA VAL A 177 30.37 -14.05 14.29
C VAL A 177 29.46 -14.98 13.47
N GLN A 178 28.37 -15.45 14.07
CA GLN A 178 27.35 -16.19 13.34
C GLN A 178 26.62 -15.25 12.37
N LEU A 179 26.76 -15.54 11.08
CA LEU A 179 26.02 -14.89 10.00
C LEU A 179 24.50 -15.00 10.25
N PRO A 180 23.71 -13.94 10.01
CA PRO A 180 22.25 -14.03 10.06
C PRO A 180 21.73 -15.09 9.07
N PRO A 181 20.63 -15.81 9.41
CA PRO A 181 20.07 -16.81 8.52
C PRO A 181 19.61 -16.16 7.21
N HIS A 182 19.99 -16.77 6.09
CA HIS A 182 19.66 -16.30 4.74
C HIS A 182 18.16 -15.96 4.62
N ARG A 183 17.86 -14.67 4.40
CA ARG A 183 16.59 -14.29 3.76
C ARG A 183 16.51 -15.05 2.44
N LYS A 184 15.46 -15.83 2.24
CA LYS A 184 15.13 -16.36 0.91
C LYS A 184 14.91 -15.17 -0.01
N GLU A 185 15.74 -15.05 -1.04
CA GLU A 185 15.55 -14.05 -2.09
C GLU A 185 14.17 -14.27 -2.74
N PRO A 186 13.42 -13.19 -3.06
CA PRO A 186 12.10 -13.32 -3.67
C PRO A 186 12.24 -14.01 -5.03
N LYS A 187 11.68 -15.21 -5.15
CA LYS A 187 11.80 -16.02 -6.37
C LYS A 187 10.95 -15.42 -7.47
N MET A 188 11.55 -15.13 -8.62
CA MET A 188 10.83 -14.54 -9.75
C MET A 188 9.77 -15.52 -10.29
N GLU A 189 8.50 -15.09 -10.32
CA GLU A 189 7.37 -15.98 -10.62
C GLU A 189 7.23 -16.33 -12.12
N SER A 190 8.05 -15.71 -12.98
CA SER A 190 8.01 -15.86 -14.44
C SER A 190 9.24 -16.62 -14.97
N PRO A 191 9.12 -17.92 -15.30
CA PRO A 191 10.24 -18.72 -15.83
C PRO A 191 10.74 -18.24 -17.20
N GLU A 192 9.92 -17.47 -17.93
CA GLU A 192 10.33 -16.82 -19.18
C GLU A 192 11.27 -15.62 -18.94
N LEU A 193 11.06 -14.86 -17.86
CA LEU A 193 12.02 -13.82 -17.47
C LEU A 193 13.34 -14.45 -17.02
N GLU A 194 13.31 -15.55 -16.25
CA GLU A 194 14.52 -16.26 -15.84
C GLU A 194 15.32 -16.74 -17.07
N ARG A 195 14.63 -17.33 -18.06
CA ARG A 195 15.22 -17.76 -19.33
C ARG A 195 15.84 -16.58 -20.10
N MET A 196 15.16 -15.45 -20.18
CA MET A 196 15.66 -14.25 -20.86
C MET A 196 16.91 -13.71 -20.18
N LEU A 197 16.90 -13.52 -18.86
CA LEU A 197 18.08 -13.07 -18.11
C LEU A 197 19.27 -14.02 -18.31
N ARG A 198 19.02 -15.34 -18.30
CA ARG A 198 20.06 -16.36 -18.57
C ARG A 198 20.63 -16.27 -19.99
N MET A 199 19.80 -16.09 -21.01
CA MET A 199 20.23 -15.96 -22.41
C MET A 199 21.22 -14.80 -22.62
N PHE A 200 21.08 -13.71 -21.87
CA PHE A 200 21.94 -12.52 -21.96
C PHE A 200 23.05 -12.48 -20.90
N GLY A 201 23.30 -13.58 -20.17
CA GLY A 201 24.37 -13.66 -19.16
C GLY A 201 24.10 -12.88 -17.86
N LEU A 202 22.88 -12.39 -17.66
CA LEU A 202 22.46 -11.61 -16.49
C LEU A 202 22.07 -12.56 -15.34
N GLN A 203 23.05 -13.25 -14.77
CA GLN A 203 22.84 -14.23 -13.70
C GLN A 203 23.80 -13.99 -12.52
N PRO A 204 23.50 -14.52 -11.32
CA PRO A 204 24.43 -14.51 -10.20
C PRO A 204 25.76 -15.22 -10.55
N PRO A 205 26.90 -14.79 -9.98
CA PRO A 205 27.01 -13.78 -8.92
C PRO A 205 26.92 -12.32 -9.41
N SER A 206 27.32 -12.04 -10.66
CA SER A 206 27.53 -10.67 -11.15
C SER A 206 26.26 -9.85 -11.39
N VAL A 207 25.09 -10.51 -11.52
CA VAL A 207 23.79 -9.81 -11.62
C VAL A 207 22.75 -10.51 -10.75
N LYS A 208 22.23 -9.80 -9.75
CA LYS A 208 20.98 -10.18 -9.06
C LYS A 208 19.80 -9.44 -9.68
N HIS A 209 18.59 -9.95 -9.48
CA HIS A 209 17.38 -9.34 -10.02
C HIS A 209 16.24 -9.37 -8.99
N GLU A 210 15.44 -8.31 -8.95
CA GLU A 210 14.23 -8.20 -8.13
C GLU A 210 13.05 -7.87 -9.06
N TYR A 211 12.01 -8.70 -9.05
CA TYR A 211 10.78 -8.49 -9.81
C TYR A 211 9.69 -7.94 -8.89
N HIS A 212 8.98 -6.91 -9.34
CA HIS A 212 7.80 -6.39 -8.67
C HIS A 212 6.80 -5.80 -9.67
N VAL A 213 5.54 -5.71 -9.24
CA VAL A 213 4.46 -5.05 -9.99
C VAL A 213 3.95 -3.89 -9.15
N GLU A 214 4.07 -2.68 -9.68
CA GLU A 214 3.41 -1.49 -9.15
C GLU A 214 1.95 -1.52 -9.60
N VAL A 215 1.04 -1.17 -8.69
CA VAL A 215 -0.39 -1.01 -8.98
C VAL A 215 -0.81 0.41 -8.65
N GLU A 216 -1.43 1.09 -9.60
CA GLU A 216 -2.11 2.38 -9.42
C GLU A 216 -3.62 2.14 -9.45
N LEU A 217 -4.26 2.15 -8.29
CA LEU A 217 -5.70 2.06 -8.14
C LEU A 217 -6.32 3.43 -8.45
N ARG A 218 -7.48 3.43 -9.13
CA ARG A 218 -8.29 4.64 -9.35
C ARG A 218 -9.62 4.51 -8.64
N TYR A 219 -9.97 5.53 -7.87
CA TYR A 219 -11.23 5.62 -7.14
C TYR A 219 -11.99 6.90 -7.48
N ARG A 220 -13.32 6.77 -7.44
CA ARG A 220 -14.24 7.89 -7.42
C ARG A 220 -14.99 7.88 -6.09
N MET A 221 -15.01 9.02 -5.40
CA MET A 221 -15.88 9.28 -4.27
C MET A 221 -17.07 10.11 -4.75
N GLU A 222 -18.29 9.61 -4.56
CA GLU A 222 -19.54 10.28 -4.91
C GLU A 222 -20.24 10.78 -3.65
N ILE A 223 -20.70 12.04 -3.67
CA ILE A 223 -21.44 12.68 -2.58
C ILE A 223 -22.78 13.17 -3.15
N GLN A 224 -23.85 12.87 -2.42
CA GLN A 224 -25.21 13.23 -2.75
C GLN A 224 -25.68 14.37 -1.85
N LEU A 225 -26.13 15.48 -2.44
CA LEU A 225 -26.88 16.52 -1.74
C LEU A 225 -28.37 16.31 -1.98
N THR A 226 -29.18 16.38 -0.93
CA THR A 226 -30.64 16.23 -0.95
C THR A 226 -31.27 17.30 -0.06
N ASN A 227 -32.19 18.09 -0.63
CA ASN A 227 -32.85 19.22 0.04
C ASN A 227 -31.90 20.18 0.78
N TYR A 228 -30.66 20.29 0.28
CA TYR A 228 -29.59 21.03 0.91
C TYR A 228 -29.73 22.53 0.65
N THR A 229 -29.44 23.35 1.67
CA THR A 229 -29.43 24.82 1.55
C THR A 229 -28.09 25.36 2.04
N PHE A 230 -27.34 25.99 1.14
CA PHE A 230 -26.15 26.76 1.48
C PHE A 230 -26.50 28.24 1.61
N GLN A 231 -25.98 28.93 2.63
CA GLN A 231 -26.04 30.39 2.75
C GLN A 231 -24.63 30.96 2.91
N ASN A 232 -24.34 32.09 2.26
CA ASN A 232 -23.07 32.78 2.46
C ASN A 232 -22.96 33.39 3.87
N GLN A 233 -21.83 33.14 4.53
CA GLN A 233 -21.54 33.69 5.87
C GLN A 233 -21.26 35.21 5.82
N GLN A 234 -20.58 35.67 4.76
CA GLN A 234 -20.28 37.09 4.55
C GLN A 234 -21.51 37.84 4.00
N GLY A 235 -21.79 39.01 4.58
CA GLY A 235 -22.74 39.98 4.02
C GLY A 235 -22.09 40.89 2.99
N TYR A 236 -22.81 41.24 1.93
CA TYR A 236 -22.31 42.06 0.82
C TYR A 236 -23.12 43.36 0.66
N SER A 237 -22.50 44.40 0.09
CA SER A 237 -23.14 45.71 -0.14
C SER A 237 -24.22 45.72 -1.23
N ASN A 238 -24.34 44.63 -2.01
CA ASN A 238 -25.35 44.48 -3.04
C ASN A 238 -25.69 43.00 -3.32
N THR A 239 -26.89 42.79 -3.87
CA THR A 239 -27.45 41.45 -4.16
C THR A 239 -26.68 40.69 -5.25
N LYS A 240 -26.04 41.39 -6.19
CA LYS A 240 -25.36 40.81 -7.35
C LYS A 240 -24.05 40.13 -6.93
N ASP A 241 -23.27 40.79 -6.08
CA ASP A 241 -22.01 40.23 -5.59
C ASP A 241 -22.26 39.15 -4.52
N ALA A 242 -23.27 39.30 -3.67
CA ALA A 242 -23.76 38.21 -2.81
C ALA A 242 -24.09 36.95 -3.63
N THR A 243 -24.87 37.10 -4.70
CA THR A 243 -25.22 35.98 -5.59
C THR A 243 -23.97 35.35 -6.20
N ARG A 244 -23.10 36.17 -6.81
CA ARG A 244 -21.89 35.70 -7.51
C ARG A 244 -20.94 34.93 -6.59
N LYS A 245 -20.62 35.47 -5.42
CA LYS A 245 -19.75 34.79 -4.44
C LYS A 245 -20.37 33.51 -3.92
N THR A 246 -21.68 33.48 -3.68
CA THR A 246 -22.37 32.25 -3.24
C THR A 246 -22.29 31.15 -4.30
N TYR A 247 -22.51 31.48 -5.59
CA TYR A 247 -22.32 30.54 -6.70
C TYR A 247 -20.86 30.13 -6.91
N LEU A 248 -19.89 31.02 -6.69
CA LEU A 248 -18.46 30.68 -6.78
C LEU A 248 -18.06 29.68 -5.69
N ILE A 249 -18.40 29.94 -4.42
CA ILE A 249 -18.08 29.05 -3.29
C ILE A 249 -18.73 27.68 -3.50
N PHE A 250 -20.01 27.65 -3.88
CA PHE A 250 -20.72 26.41 -4.18
C PHE A 250 -20.11 25.66 -5.37
N GLY A 251 -19.80 26.36 -6.47
CA GLY A 251 -19.15 25.76 -7.63
C GLY A 251 -17.74 25.24 -7.33
N GLN A 252 -16.94 25.93 -6.51
CA GLN A 252 -15.61 25.50 -6.11
C GLN A 252 -15.66 24.26 -5.21
N ALA A 253 -16.57 24.24 -4.23
CA ALA A 253 -16.76 23.12 -3.33
C ALA A 253 -17.13 21.82 -4.07
N LEU A 254 -18.01 21.91 -5.08
CA LEU A 254 -18.42 20.77 -5.91
C LEU A 254 -17.41 20.42 -7.03
N GLY A 255 -16.27 21.10 -7.14
CA GLY A 255 -15.27 20.89 -8.20
C GLY A 255 -15.71 21.38 -9.60
N ILE A 256 -16.79 22.15 -9.69
CA ILE A 256 -17.33 22.73 -10.94
C ILE A 256 -16.51 23.96 -11.35
N CYS A 257 -16.18 24.83 -10.40
CA CYS A 257 -15.39 26.03 -10.60
C CYS A 257 -13.95 25.80 -10.14
N LYS A 258 -12.97 26.16 -10.97
CA LYS A 258 -11.55 26.25 -10.55
C LYS A 258 -11.34 27.42 -9.58
N PRO A 259 -10.29 27.42 -8.73
CA PRO A 259 -9.94 28.56 -7.87
C PRO A 259 -9.77 29.89 -8.64
N SER A 260 -9.36 29.83 -9.90
CA SER A 260 -9.20 30.97 -10.81
C SER A 260 -10.47 31.39 -11.57
N THR A 261 -11.63 30.81 -11.28
CA THR A 261 -12.89 31.14 -11.98
C THR A 261 -13.38 32.51 -11.55
N GLU A 262 -13.74 33.37 -12.50
CA GLU A 262 -14.32 34.66 -12.20
C GLU A 262 -15.74 34.55 -11.57
N ASP A 263 -15.99 35.38 -10.55
CA ASP A 263 -17.27 35.56 -9.85
C ASP A 263 -18.49 35.67 -10.79
N ASN A 264 -18.33 36.38 -11.91
CA ASN A 264 -19.35 36.68 -12.91
C ASN A 264 -19.78 35.45 -13.73
N LEU A 265 -18.89 34.47 -13.95
CA LEU A 265 -19.12 33.26 -14.75
C LEU A 265 -19.64 32.08 -13.91
N SER A 266 -19.39 32.10 -12.59
CA SER A 266 -19.66 30.98 -11.69
C SER A 266 -21.10 30.48 -11.72
N ALA A 267 -22.09 31.39 -11.79
CA ALA A 267 -23.49 31.00 -11.86
C ALA A 267 -23.86 30.30 -13.18
N ALA A 268 -23.22 30.67 -14.30
CA ALA A 268 -23.41 30.00 -15.57
C ALA A 268 -22.80 28.59 -15.56
N ALA A 269 -21.59 28.44 -15.02
CA ALA A 269 -20.90 27.16 -14.89
C ALA A 269 -21.69 26.15 -14.04
N VAL A 270 -22.20 26.58 -12.88
CA VAL A 270 -23.05 25.74 -12.01
C VAL A 270 -24.35 25.36 -12.72
N ASN A 271 -25.07 26.32 -13.33
CA ASN A 271 -26.33 26.02 -14.02
C ASN A 271 -26.13 25.10 -15.23
N GLN A 272 -25.02 25.25 -15.96
CA GLN A 272 -24.64 24.36 -17.06
C GLN A 272 -24.37 22.94 -16.56
N TYR A 273 -23.59 22.77 -15.50
CA TYR A 273 -23.30 21.46 -14.88
C TYR A 273 -24.58 20.74 -14.46
N PHE A 274 -25.48 21.45 -13.78
CA PHE A 274 -26.78 20.90 -13.35
C PHE A 274 -27.65 20.49 -14.55
N SER A 275 -27.72 21.35 -15.57
CA SER A 275 -28.49 21.05 -16.80
C SER A 275 -27.95 19.82 -17.53
N GLN A 276 -26.63 19.70 -17.67
CA GLN A 276 -25.96 18.58 -18.34
C GLN A 276 -26.18 17.24 -17.61
N ARG A 277 -26.35 17.26 -16.29
CA ARG A 277 -26.64 16.07 -15.47
C ARG A 277 -28.13 15.87 -15.16
N SER A 278 -29.01 16.65 -15.80
CA SER A 278 -30.47 16.62 -15.57
C SER A 278 -30.89 16.86 -14.10
N PHE A 279 -30.09 17.62 -13.35
CA PHE A 279 -30.43 18.06 -12.00
C PHE A 279 -31.31 19.33 -12.03
N SER A 280 -32.16 19.49 -11.02
CA SER A 280 -32.94 20.71 -10.81
C SER A 280 -32.01 21.89 -10.51
N LEU A 281 -32.09 22.98 -11.28
CA LEU A 281 -31.26 24.17 -11.10
C LEU A 281 -31.34 24.72 -9.65
N PRO A 282 -30.22 25.18 -9.05
CA PRO A 282 -30.23 25.77 -7.72
C PRO A 282 -31.14 27.00 -7.64
N THR A 283 -32.06 26.99 -6.69
CA THR A 283 -32.94 28.15 -6.45
C THR A 283 -32.25 29.13 -5.53
N LYS A 284 -32.02 30.36 -6.00
CA LYS A 284 -31.41 31.42 -5.21
C LYS A 284 -32.45 32.23 -4.42
N GLU A 285 -32.12 32.56 -3.18
CA GLU A 285 -32.90 33.43 -2.31
C GLU A 285 -31.97 34.48 -1.69
N VAL A 286 -32.31 35.77 -1.80
CA VAL A 286 -31.47 36.87 -1.30
C VAL A 286 -32.25 37.62 -0.22
N VAL A 287 -31.62 37.78 0.94
CA VAL A 287 -32.19 38.40 2.13
C VAL A 287 -31.31 39.57 2.56
N GLU A 288 -31.91 40.74 2.78
CA GLU A 288 -31.25 41.88 3.41
C GLU A 288 -31.32 41.74 4.94
N LYS A 289 -30.18 41.85 5.63
CA LYS A 289 -30.07 41.75 7.09
C LYS A 289 -29.38 43.01 7.62
N GLY A 290 -30.15 43.91 8.25
CA GLY A 290 -29.66 45.24 8.65
C GLY A 290 -29.55 46.19 7.45
N GLU A 291 -28.85 47.31 7.61
CA GLU A 291 -28.74 48.30 6.53
C GLU A 291 -27.83 47.80 5.40
N LYS A 292 -28.38 47.66 4.17
CA LYS A 292 -27.65 47.45 2.91
C LYS A 292 -26.71 46.23 2.89
N THR A 293 -26.98 45.25 3.73
CA THR A 293 -26.15 44.05 3.86
C THR A 293 -26.93 42.82 3.41
N PHE A 294 -26.52 42.27 2.26
CA PHE A 294 -27.23 41.21 1.55
C PHE A 294 -26.54 39.85 1.72
N HIS A 295 -27.32 38.84 2.09
CA HIS A 295 -26.93 37.44 2.08
C HIS A 295 -27.70 36.69 0.99
N CYS A 296 -27.05 35.74 0.34
CA CYS A 296 -27.64 34.88 -0.68
C CYS A 296 -27.56 33.42 -0.22
N SER A 297 -28.65 32.70 -0.44
CA SER A 297 -28.78 31.27 -0.18
C SER A 297 -29.07 30.52 -1.47
N LEU A 298 -28.55 29.31 -1.62
CA LEU A 298 -28.83 28.39 -2.73
C LEU A 298 -29.50 27.13 -2.18
N LYS A 299 -30.74 26.89 -2.62
CA LYS A 299 -31.51 25.67 -2.32
C LYS A 299 -31.33 24.66 -3.45
N VAL A 300 -30.95 23.44 -3.10
CA VAL A 300 -30.64 22.34 -4.01
C VAL A 300 -31.51 21.14 -3.63
N ALA A 301 -32.48 20.81 -4.49
CA ALA A 301 -33.40 19.70 -4.21
C ALA A 301 -32.69 18.34 -4.27
N SER A 302 -31.91 18.09 -5.33
CA SER A 302 -31.04 16.90 -5.44
C SER A 302 -29.91 17.12 -6.44
N CYS A 303 -28.68 16.73 -6.09
CA CYS A 303 -27.58 16.56 -7.04
C CYS A 303 -26.51 15.59 -6.51
N SER A 304 -25.86 14.84 -7.40
CA SER A 304 -24.62 14.10 -7.09
C SER A 304 -23.40 14.72 -7.78
N PHE A 305 -22.30 14.78 -7.05
CA PHE A 305 -21.00 15.22 -7.55
C PHE A 305 -19.92 14.27 -7.06
N SER A 306 -18.73 14.33 -7.66
CA SER A 306 -17.71 13.32 -7.43
C SER A 306 -16.29 13.85 -7.51
N TYR A 307 -15.43 13.37 -6.62
CA TYR A 307 -13.98 13.54 -6.68
C TYR A 307 -13.32 12.27 -7.22
N GLU A 308 -12.21 12.41 -7.92
CA GLU A 308 -11.44 11.31 -8.49
C GLU A 308 -10.00 11.38 -7.98
N GLY A 309 -9.44 10.21 -7.65
CA GLY A 309 -8.12 10.07 -7.07
C GLY A 309 -7.45 8.77 -7.50
N GLN A 310 -6.12 8.75 -7.45
CA GLN A 310 -5.31 7.59 -7.83
C GLN A 310 -4.10 7.42 -6.90
N GLY A 311 -3.62 6.19 -6.74
CA GLY A 311 -2.52 5.89 -5.82
C GLY A 311 -2.28 4.40 -5.60
N GLY A 312 -1.26 4.08 -4.80
CA GLY A 312 -0.73 2.71 -4.65
C GLY A 312 -1.55 1.74 -3.78
N SER A 313 -2.49 2.25 -2.98
CA SER A 313 -3.36 1.43 -2.13
C SER A 313 -4.72 2.10 -1.92
N GLU A 314 -5.73 1.33 -1.53
CA GLU A 314 -7.08 1.84 -1.29
C GLU A 314 -7.12 2.87 -0.16
N GLU A 315 -6.33 2.65 0.90
CA GLU A 315 -6.22 3.53 2.05
C GLU A 315 -5.60 4.88 1.65
N SER A 316 -4.51 4.87 0.87
CA SER A 316 -3.87 6.09 0.37
C SER A 316 -4.85 6.92 -0.46
N VAL A 317 -5.58 6.29 -1.38
CA VAL A 317 -6.50 7.02 -2.27
C VAL A 317 -7.73 7.52 -1.53
N LYS A 318 -8.30 6.74 -0.60
CA LYS A 318 -9.39 7.20 0.28
C LYS A 318 -8.95 8.38 1.14
N LEU A 319 -7.77 8.30 1.74
CA LEU A 319 -7.23 9.37 2.58
C LEU A 319 -7.09 10.69 1.82
N ASP A 320 -6.51 10.66 0.62
CA ASP A 320 -6.33 11.87 -0.19
C ASP A 320 -7.66 12.40 -0.76
N LEU A 321 -8.57 11.53 -1.19
CA LEU A 321 -9.94 11.90 -1.58
C LEU A 321 -10.70 12.58 -0.42
N CYS A 322 -10.62 12.02 0.79
CA CYS A 322 -11.24 12.60 1.97
C CYS A 322 -10.60 13.95 2.33
N ARG A 323 -9.27 14.07 2.32
CA ARG A 323 -8.58 15.34 2.55
C ARG A 323 -9.01 16.41 1.54
N GLN A 324 -9.10 16.06 0.26
CA GLN A 324 -9.60 16.94 -0.78
C GLN A 324 -11.03 17.40 -0.48
N ALA A 325 -11.97 16.47 -0.26
CA ALA A 325 -13.36 16.81 0.01
C ALA A 325 -13.55 17.61 1.31
N LEU A 326 -12.87 17.24 2.39
CA LEU A 326 -12.89 17.98 3.66
C LEU A 326 -12.45 19.44 3.46
N SER A 327 -11.42 19.66 2.64
CA SER A 327 -10.92 21.01 2.33
C SER A 327 -11.86 21.83 1.44
N GLN A 328 -12.56 21.19 0.49
CA GLN A 328 -13.42 21.88 -0.48
C GLN A 328 -14.85 22.08 0.02
N LEU A 329 -15.37 21.16 0.83
CA LEU A 329 -16.72 21.21 1.40
C LEU A 329 -16.82 22.02 2.70
N GLY A 330 -15.69 22.27 3.39
CA GLY A 330 -15.67 23.06 4.64
C GLY A 330 -16.48 24.36 4.58
N PRO A 331 -16.34 25.22 3.54
CA PRO A 331 -17.13 26.43 3.37
C PRO A 331 -18.66 26.22 3.26
N LEU A 332 -19.12 25.06 2.78
CA LEU A 332 -20.55 24.73 2.66
C LEU A 332 -21.13 24.25 3.99
N PHE A 333 -20.43 23.35 4.67
CA PHE A 333 -20.88 22.72 5.92
C PHE A 333 -20.49 23.52 7.17
N HIS A 334 -19.99 24.76 7.00
CA HIS A 334 -19.53 25.63 8.09
C HIS A 334 -18.44 24.98 8.95
N TYR A 335 -17.68 24.07 8.34
CA TYR A 335 -16.74 23.20 9.02
C TYR A 335 -15.36 23.83 9.04
N GLU A 336 -14.94 24.32 10.20
CA GLU A 336 -13.59 24.83 10.38
C GLU A 336 -12.56 23.70 10.22
N LEU A 337 -11.55 23.94 9.39
CA LEU A 337 -10.41 23.05 9.19
C LEU A 337 -9.56 22.98 10.47
N ALA A 338 -9.98 22.17 11.44
CA ALA A 338 -9.16 21.89 12.61
C ALA A 338 -7.81 21.28 12.13
N PRO A 339 -6.68 21.61 12.78
CA PRO A 339 -5.32 21.44 12.22
C PRO A 339 -4.81 19.99 12.13
N ARG A 340 -5.71 19.00 12.15
CA ARG A 340 -5.44 17.57 12.02
C ARG A 340 -6.47 16.94 11.10
N THR A 341 -6.23 17.01 9.79
CA THR A 341 -6.73 15.96 8.89
C THR A 341 -6.25 14.61 9.43
N GLY A 342 -7.09 13.58 9.37
CA GLY A 342 -6.72 12.24 9.82
C GLY A 342 -5.38 11.79 9.25
N ASN A 343 -4.61 11.07 10.06
CA ASN A 343 -3.39 10.41 9.60
C ASN A 343 -3.71 9.09 8.90
N THR A 344 -4.88 8.51 9.16
CA THR A 344 -5.37 7.29 8.50
C THR A 344 -6.61 7.57 7.63
N ALA A 345 -6.90 6.64 6.72
CA ALA A 345 -8.06 6.74 5.83
C ALA A 345 -9.38 6.70 6.61
N GLU A 346 -9.47 5.86 7.64
CA GLU A 346 -10.66 5.65 8.47
C GLU A 346 -11.01 6.92 9.24
N GLU A 347 -10.02 7.58 9.86
CA GLU A 347 -10.21 8.87 10.52
C GLU A 347 -10.72 9.94 9.54
N ALA A 348 -10.19 9.98 8.32
CA ALA A 348 -10.57 10.96 7.31
C ALA A 348 -11.98 10.69 6.73
N VAL A 349 -12.34 9.42 6.53
CA VAL A 349 -13.69 8.98 6.12
C VAL A 349 -14.72 9.30 7.20
N GLN A 350 -14.46 8.91 8.46
CA GLN A 350 -15.38 9.17 9.57
C GLN A 350 -15.60 10.66 9.78
N ARG A 351 -14.55 11.47 9.65
CA ARG A 351 -14.64 12.93 9.74
C ARG A 351 -15.48 13.55 8.61
N LEU A 352 -15.41 12.99 7.40
CA LEU A 352 -16.25 13.42 6.27
C LEU A 352 -17.71 12.99 6.44
N ILE A 353 -17.96 11.78 6.97
CA ILE A 353 -19.31 11.31 7.35
C ILE A 353 -19.94 12.28 8.35
N LEU A 354 -19.25 12.59 9.45
CA LEU A 354 -19.78 13.50 10.48
C LEU A 354 -20.13 14.89 9.93
N MET A 355 -19.26 15.48 9.09
CA MET A 355 -19.55 16.76 8.42
C MET A 355 -20.82 16.70 7.55
N LEU A 356 -21.01 15.60 6.81
CA LEU A 356 -22.16 15.41 5.93
C LEU A 356 -23.44 15.18 6.76
N GLU A 357 -23.38 14.36 7.81
CA GLU A 357 -24.49 14.08 8.73
C GLU A 357 -24.95 15.33 9.49
N GLU A 358 -24.00 16.16 9.97
CA GLU A 358 -24.30 17.47 10.58
C GLU A 358 -25.05 18.41 9.60
N GLY A 359 -24.78 18.30 8.30
CA GLY A 359 -25.53 18.98 7.23
C GLY A 359 -26.78 18.24 6.73
N GLY A 360 -27.20 17.16 7.41
CA GLY A 360 -28.37 16.35 7.04
C GLY A 360 -28.22 15.54 5.74
N GLN A 361 -26.98 15.22 5.34
CA GLN A 361 -26.65 14.49 4.12
C GLN A 361 -26.20 13.05 4.42
N GLY A 362 -26.25 12.19 3.41
CA GLY A 362 -25.82 10.79 3.53
C GLY A 362 -24.29 10.62 3.47
N PRO A 363 -23.77 9.43 3.84
CA PRO A 363 -22.34 9.13 3.79
C PRO A 363 -21.80 9.13 2.34
N PRO A 364 -20.49 9.39 2.15
CA PRO A 364 -19.85 9.37 0.84
C PRO A 364 -19.72 7.94 0.31
N ALA A 365 -19.96 7.75 -0.99
CA ALA A 365 -19.86 6.45 -1.64
C ALA A 365 -18.53 6.31 -2.39
N PHE A 366 -17.67 5.39 -1.98
CA PHE A 366 -16.42 5.06 -2.68
C PHE A 366 -16.66 3.95 -3.71
N ARG A 367 -16.13 4.13 -4.92
CA ARG A 367 -16.13 3.11 -5.97
C ARG A 367 -14.77 3.08 -6.66
N GLN A 368 -14.17 1.90 -6.75
CA GLN A 368 -13.01 1.69 -7.61
C GLN A 368 -13.46 1.83 -9.07
N THR A 369 -12.82 2.70 -9.83
CA THR A 369 -13.10 2.95 -11.26
C THR A 369 -12.10 2.25 -12.18
N GLY A 370 -10.96 1.82 -11.64
CA GLY A 370 -10.00 1.00 -12.37
C GLY A 370 -8.77 0.63 -11.54
N ALA A 371 -7.88 -0.13 -12.15
CA ALA A 371 -6.52 -0.36 -11.70
C ALA A 371 -5.60 -0.32 -12.92
N SER A 372 -4.40 0.21 -12.74
CA SER A 372 -3.34 0.20 -13.75
C SER A 372 -2.10 -0.48 -13.17
N HIS A 373 -1.36 -1.23 -13.97
CA HIS A 373 -0.27 -2.08 -13.53
C HIS A 373 1.01 -1.72 -14.30
N ARG A 374 2.15 -1.66 -13.60
CA ARG A 374 3.48 -1.56 -14.21
C ARG A 374 4.38 -2.64 -13.63
N ALA A 375 4.87 -3.52 -14.49
CA ALA A 375 5.82 -4.55 -14.12
C ALA A 375 7.25 -4.01 -14.26
N THR A 376 8.08 -4.21 -13.24
CA THR A 376 9.45 -3.71 -13.15
C THR A 376 10.40 -4.84 -12.75
N VAL A 377 11.54 -4.93 -13.45
CA VAL A 377 12.70 -5.72 -13.01
C VAL A 377 13.83 -4.77 -12.65
N ARG A 378 14.25 -4.80 -11.38
CA ARG A 378 15.47 -4.15 -10.91
C ARG A 378 16.64 -5.11 -11.10
N LEU A 379 17.61 -4.71 -11.91
CA LEU A 379 18.87 -5.43 -12.10
C LEU A 379 19.93 -4.83 -11.18
N LEU A 380 20.57 -5.67 -10.38
CA LEU A 380 21.61 -5.31 -9.41
C LEU A 380 22.93 -5.86 -9.92
N PHE A 381 23.71 -5.01 -10.59
CA PHE A 381 25.02 -5.33 -11.15
C PHE A 381 26.10 -5.22 -10.08
N ASP A 382 26.92 -6.27 -9.93
CA ASP A 382 28.11 -6.29 -9.09
C ASP A 382 29.33 -6.74 -9.90
N ALA A 383 30.26 -5.80 -10.11
CA ALA A 383 31.46 -5.95 -10.94
C ALA A 383 31.15 -6.58 -12.31
N PHE A 384 30.02 -6.20 -12.91
CA PHE A 384 29.58 -6.74 -14.19
C PHE A 384 30.41 -6.16 -15.33
N THR A 385 30.77 -7.02 -16.28
CA THR A 385 31.78 -6.75 -17.29
C THR A 385 31.21 -6.91 -18.70
N LEU A 386 31.43 -5.91 -19.54
CA LEU A 386 31.16 -5.95 -20.98
C LEU A 386 32.47 -5.83 -21.76
N GLU A 387 32.72 -6.81 -22.61
CA GLU A 387 33.86 -6.84 -23.53
C GLU A 387 33.42 -6.51 -24.95
N SER A 388 34.32 -5.92 -25.73
CA SER A 388 34.18 -5.73 -27.17
C SER A 388 35.04 -6.76 -27.90
N LYS A 389 34.44 -7.52 -28.82
CA LYS A 389 35.23 -8.42 -29.70
C LYS A 389 36.22 -7.62 -30.52
N ALA A 390 37.48 -8.05 -30.57
CA ALA A 390 38.51 -7.43 -31.39
C ALA A 390 38.15 -7.50 -32.88
N HIS A 391 37.85 -6.34 -33.47
CA HIS A 391 37.76 -6.18 -34.92
C HIS A 391 39.03 -5.46 -35.38
N SER A 392 39.76 -6.06 -36.32
CA SER A 392 41.10 -5.62 -36.77
C SER A 392 41.14 -4.23 -37.44
N SER A 393 39.99 -3.58 -37.62
CA SER A 393 39.82 -2.25 -38.21
C SER A 393 39.33 -1.17 -37.23
N SER A 394 38.92 -1.52 -36.00
CA SER A 394 38.39 -0.55 -35.03
C SER A 394 39.42 -0.13 -34.00
N GLY A 395 39.86 1.13 -34.02
CA GLY A 395 40.77 1.67 -33.00
C GLY A 395 40.12 1.75 -31.61
N LYS A 396 40.92 1.65 -30.54
CA LYS A 396 40.47 1.57 -29.13
C LYS A 396 39.39 2.58 -28.73
N LYS A 397 39.50 3.83 -29.19
CA LYS A 397 38.51 4.90 -28.91
C LYS A 397 37.12 4.60 -29.50
N LEU A 398 37.06 3.92 -30.64
CA LEU A 398 35.81 3.48 -31.26
C LEU A 398 35.20 2.31 -30.48
N ALA A 399 36.00 1.31 -30.10
CA ALA A 399 35.56 0.20 -29.25
C ALA A 399 35.02 0.69 -27.89
N GLN A 400 35.70 1.64 -27.25
CA GLN A 400 35.22 2.29 -26.02
C GLN A 400 33.90 3.05 -26.23
N SER A 401 33.74 3.75 -27.38
CA SER A 401 32.50 4.45 -27.70
C SER A 401 31.35 3.48 -27.97
N GLN A 402 31.61 2.34 -28.62
CA GLN A 402 30.64 1.27 -28.85
C GLN A 402 30.20 0.62 -27.54
N LEU A 403 31.14 0.30 -26.63
CA LEU A 403 30.81 -0.18 -25.29
C LEU A 403 30.01 0.85 -24.48
N SER A 404 30.33 2.13 -24.60
CA SER A 404 29.55 3.21 -23.95
C SER A 404 28.12 3.26 -24.51
N GLY A 405 27.93 3.09 -25.82
CA GLY A 405 26.61 2.95 -26.44
C GLY A 405 25.85 1.70 -25.96
N ARG A 406 26.54 0.55 -25.85
CA ARG A 406 25.96 -0.69 -25.31
C ARG A 406 25.48 -0.53 -23.87
N ILE A 407 26.23 0.21 -23.05
CA ILE A 407 25.81 0.58 -21.69
C ILE A 407 24.58 1.51 -21.75
N LEU A 408 24.54 2.56 -22.56
CA LEU A 408 23.37 3.44 -22.67
C LEU A 408 22.10 2.70 -23.12
N GLY A 409 22.20 1.78 -24.09
CA GLY A 409 21.09 0.94 -24.52
C GLY A 409 20.57 0.01 -23.41
N LEU A 410 21.46 -0.58 -22.61
CA LEU A 410 21.09 -1.34 -21.40
C LEU A 410 20.36 -0.49 -20.36
N LEU A 411 20.72 0.79 -20.25
CA LEU A 411 20.13 1.75 -19.31
C LEU A 411 18.80 2.34 -19.81
N GLY A 412 18.41 2.10 -21.08
CA GLY A 412 17.22 2.68 -21.70
C GLY A 412 17.41 4.13 -22.18
N GLU A 413 18.65 4.59 -22.33
CA GLU A 413 19.02 5.98 -22.64
C GLU A 413 19.45 6.16 -24.11
N GLU A 414 18.98 5.31 -25.04
CA GLU A 414 19.58 5.28 -26.38
C GLU A 414 19.37 6.59 -27.16
N ASP A 415 18.13 7.11 -27.22
CA ASP A 415 17.74 8.30 -27.99
C ASP A 415 16.70 9.20 -27.29
N THR A 416 16.82 9.39 -25.96
CA THR A 416 15.91 10.27 -25.19
C THR A 416 16.06 11.76 -25.49
N ASP A 417 17.15 12.19 -26.16
CA ASP A 417 17.39 13.61 -26.43
C ASP A 417 18.28 13.84 -27.66
N SER A 418 17.69 14.34 -28.75
CA SER A 418 18.44 14.90 -29.90
C SER A 418 19.21 16.19 -29.55
N SER A 419 19.10 16.66 -28.30
CA SER A 419 19.81 17.83 -27.75
C SER A 419 21.18 17.48 -27.12
N SER A 420 21.50 16.18 -26.97
CA SER A 420 22.74 15.74 -26.31
C SER A 420 23.99 15.98 -27.18
N THR A 421 24.69 17.08 -26.93
CA THR A 421 26.01 17.36 -27.55
C THR A 421 27.15 16.51 -26.99
N LEU A 422 26.88 15.66 -25.99
CA LEU A 422 27.87 14.83 -25.31
C LEU A 422 28.08 13.50 -26.05
N ASN A 423 29.34 13.10 -26.19
CA ASN A 423 29.68 11.77 -26.69
C ASN A 423 29.17 10.67 -25.73
N ALA A 424 28.99 9.45 -26.24
CA ALA A 424 28.42 8.33 -25.48
C ALA A 424 29.16 8.05 -24.16
N ARG A 425 30.50 8.18 -24.14
CA ARG A 425 31.31 7.96 -22.93
C ARG A 425 30.97 8.97 -21.82
N ASN A 426 30.81 10.24 -22.19
CA ASN A 426 30.42 11.31 -21.28
C ASN A 426 28.98 11.15 -20.79
N ARG A 427 28.04 10.74 -21.67
CA ARG A 427 26.64 10.44 -21.29
C ARG A 427 26.58 9.35 -20.22
N VAL A 428 27.37 8.28 -20.38
CA VAL A 428 27.51 7.23 -19.35
C VAL A 428 28.05 7.81 -18.04
N ASP A 429 29.12 8.61 -18.06
CA ASP A 429 29.66 9.19 -16.81
C ASP A 429 28.66 10.10 -16.09
N GLU A 430 27.92 10.94 -16.82
CA GLU A 430 26.88 11.78 -16.22
C GLU A 430 25.73 10.95 -15.62
N TRP A 431 25.28 9.89 -16.30
CA TRP A 431 24.22 9.01 -15.78
C TRP A 431 24.60 8.36 -14.43
N PHE A 432 25.85 7.89 -14.31
CA PHE A 432 26.37 7.30 -13.09
C PHE A 432 26.63 8.36 -12.00
N LYS A 433 27.17 9.55 -12.35
CA LYS A 433 27.35 10.68 -11.42
C LYS A 433 26.03 11.16 -10.81
N GLN A 434 25.00 11.35 -11.63
CA GLN A 434 23.68 11.81 -11.19
C GLN A 434 23.07 10.86 -10.15
N ARG A 435 23.29 9.56 -10.32
CA ARG A 435 22.84 8.49 -9.41
C ARG A 435 23.83 8.21 -8.26
N ARG A 436 24.93 8.96 -8.16
CA ARG A 436 25.98 8.86 -7.13
C ARG A 436 26.60 7.46 -7.02
N ILE A 437 26.71 6.75 -8.14
CA ILE A 437 27.31 5.42 -8.24
C ILE A 437 28.68 5.47 -8.95
N PRO A 438 29.59 4.51 -8.70
CA PRO A 438 30.92 4.48 -9.32
C PRO A 438 30.83 4.39 -10.84
N GLN A 439 31.56 5.26 -11.55
CA GLN A 439 31.61 5.24 -13.02
C GLN A 439 32.20 3.92 -13.56
N PRO A 440 31.79 3.47 -14.76
CA PRO A 440 32.37 2.28 -15.38
C PRO A 440 33.88 2.43 -15.61
N VAL A 441 34.64 1.43 -15.20
CA VAL A 441 36.09 1.35 -15.36
C VAL A 441 36.40 0.69 -16.69
N PHE A 442 37.07 1.42 -17.58
CA PHE A 442 37.49 0.90 -18.89
C PHE A 442 38.94 0.41 -18.86
N GLN A 443 39.19 -0.77 -19.42
CA GLN A 443 40.50 -1.41 -19.47
C GLN A 443 40.76 -2.00 -20.86
N ASP A 444 42.03 -2.08 -21.25
CA ASP A 444 42.44 -2.83 -22.44
C ASP A 444 42.38 -4.33 -22.14
N THR A 445 41.86 -5.12 -23.09
CA THR A 445 41.91 -6.58 -23.04
C THR A 445 43.29 -7.10 -23.50
N LYS A 446 43.50 -8.42 -23.43
CA LYS A 446 44.67 -9.08 -24.01
C LYS A 446 44.63 -9.14 -25.55
N GLU A 447 43.48 -8.89 -26.16
CA GLU A 447 43.32 -8.88 -27.61
C GLU A 447 43.75 -7.53 -28.21
N ALA A 448 44.36 -7.56 -29.40
CA ALA A 448 44.71 -6.34 -30.11
C ALA A 448 43.44 -5.51 -30.40
N PHE A 449 43.39 -4.29 -29.85
CA PHE A 449 42.28 -3.34 -29.92
C PHE A 449 40.99 -3.68 -29.13
N GLY A 450 40.93 -4.82 -28.44
CA GLY A 450 39.78 -5.15 -27.59
C GLY A 450 39.76 -4.32 -26.30
N VAL A 451 38.61 -3.72 -25.98
CA VAL A 451 38.35 -2.94 -24.76
C VAL A 451 37.31 -3.67 -23.90
N MET A 452 37.39 -3.47 -22.58
CA MET A 452 36.49 -3.99 -21.57
C MET A 452 35.98 -2.87 -20.67
N ALA A 453 34.73 -2.95 -20.21
CA ALA A 453 34.11 -2.00 -19.29
C ALA A 453 33.47 -2.75 -18.11
N THR A 454 33.88 -2.42 -16.88
CA THR A 454 33.33 -3.04 -15.65
C THR A 454 32.60 -2.01 -14.80
N PHE A 455 31.39 -2.33 -14.33
CA PHE A 455 30.56 -1.44 -13.51
C PHE A 455 29.69 -2.18 -12.49
N SER A 456 29.24 -1.45 -11.47
CA SER A 456 28.26 -1.90 -10.47
C SER A 456 27.15 -0.86 -10.32
N GLY A 457 25.94 -1.27 -9.95
CA GLY A 457 24.81 -0.37 -9.73
C GLY A 457 23.45 -1.04 -9.92
N SER A 458 22.38 -0.31 -9.61
CA SER A 458 21.00 -0.75 -9.83
C SER A 458 20.38 -0.09 -11.07
N VAL A 459 19.72 -0.89 -11.92
CA VAL A 459 19.01 -0.42 -13.12
C VAL A 459 17.58 -0.95 -13.09
N ASP A 460 16.62 -0.03 -13.02
CA ASP A 460 15.20 -0.38 -13.07
C ASP A 460 14.75 -0.43 -14.54
N CYS A 461 14.24 -1.59 -14.94
CA CYS A 461 13.71 -1.85 -16.27
C CYS A 461 12.20 -2.00 -16.16
N SER A 462 11.46 -1.05 -16.72
CA SER A 462 10.01 -1.05 -16.79
C SER A 462 9.54 -0.27 -18.02
N HIS A 463 8.35 -0.60 -18.50
CA HIS A 463 7.74 0.10 -19.63
C HIS A 463 7.15 1.45 -19.14
N PRO A 464 7.28 2.55 -19.91
CA PRO A 464 6.78 3.86 -19.50
C PRO A 464 5.26 3.88 -19.30
N ASP A 465 4.50 3.21 -20.17
CA ASP A 465 3.03 3.16 -20.06
C ASP A 465 2.54 2.12 -19.06
N TRP A 466 1.62 2.54 -18.18
CA TRP A 466 0.81 1.66 -17.34
C TRP A 466 -0.18 0.82 -18.16
N GLN A 467 -0.42 -0.42 -17.76
CA GLN A 467 -1.30 -1.36 -18.45
C GLN A 467 -2.56 -1.69 -17.64
N THR A 468 -3.62 -2.19 -18.28
CA THR A 468 -4.90 -2.54 -17.63
C THR A 468 -4.82 -3.69 -16.63
N ASP A 469 -3.86 -4.58 -16.83
CA ASP A 469 -3.71 -5.84 -16.09
C ASP A 469 -2.23 -6.24 -16.00
N GLU A 470 -1.94 -7.10 -15.03
CA GLU A 470 -0.58 -7.59 -14.76
C GLU A 470 0.02 -8.39 -15.93
N GLY A 471 -0.78 -9.17 -16.65
CA GLY A 471 -0.31 -9.97 -17.79
C GLY A 471 0.18 -9.10 -18.94
N SER A 472 -0.58 -8.05 -19.26
CA SER A 472 -0.20 -7.01 -20.21
C SER A 472 1.04 -6.23 -19.73
N ALA A 473 1.13 -5.89 -18.44
CA ALA A 473 2.30 -5.24 -17.85
C ALA A 473 3.57 -6.10 -17.99
N LEU A 474 3.47 -7.40 -17.67
CA LEU A 474 4.56 -8.38 -17.84
C LEU A 474 4.95 -8.56 -19.31
N LYS A 475 4.00 -8.52 -20.24
CA LYS A 475 4.28 -8.56 -21.69
C LYS A 475 5.08 -7.33 -22.13
N ARG A 476 4.66 -6.12 -21.74
CA ARG A 476 5.37 -4.87 -22.03
C ARG A 476 6.77 -4.83 -21.42
N LEU A 477 6.93 -5.30 -20.19
CA LEU A 477 8.23 -5.50 -19.57
C LEU A 477 9.13 -6.45 -20.38
N LYS A 478 8.61 -7.56 -20.90
CA LYS A 478 9.38 -8.48 -21.78
C LYS A 478 9.80 -7.82 -23.10
N GLU A 479 8.97 -6.93 -23.65
CA GLU A 479 9.30 -6.13 -24.85
C GLU A 479 10.44 -5.14 -24.53
N GLU A 480 10.34 -4.40 -23.42
CA GLU A 480 11.36 -3.47 -22.92
C GLU A 480 12.71 -4.17 -22.64
N LEU A 481 12.68 -5.31 -21.94
CA LEU A 481 13.88 -6.09 -21.62
C LEU A 481 14.56 -6.62 -22.89
N LYS A 482 13.81 -7.10 -23.88
CA LYS A 482 14.38 -7.47 -25.19
C LYS A 482 15.04 -6.26 -25.87
N SER A 483 14.39 -5.10 -25.81
CA SER A 483 14.92 -3.86 -26.40
C SER A 483 16.22 -3.43 -25.72
N ARG A 484 16.33 -3.51 -24.38
CA ARG A 484 17.57 -3.17 -23.66
C ARG A 484 18.67 -4.24 -23.78
N PHE A 485 18.30 -5.52 -23.80
CA PHE A 485 19.28 -6.61 -23.75
C PHE A 485 19.93 -6.94 -25.10
N ARG A 486 19.35 -6.53 -26.25
CA ARG A 486 20.03 -6.63 -27.56
C ARG A 486 21.42 -5.97 -27.53
N HIS A 487 21.58 -4.88 -26.77
CA HIS A 487 22.82 -4.13 -26.62
C HIS A 487 23.90 -4.87 -25.81
N LEU A 488 23.53 -5.92 -25.08
CA LEU A 488 24.50 -6.80 -24.41
C LEU A 488 25.24 -7.68 -25.42
N THR A 489 24.70 -7.89 -26.62
CA THR A 489 25.31 -8.71 -27.68
C THR A 489 25.97 -7.88 -28.77
N ASP A 490 27.13 -8.32 -29.26
CA ASP A 490 27.79 -7.71 -30.42
C ASP A 490 27.07 -8.08 -31.74
N GLY A 491 26.04 -7.30 -32.10
CA GLY A 491 25.61 -6.96 -33.46
C GLY A 491 25.11 -8.07 -34.42
N ASN A 492 25.34 -9.36 -34.14
CA ASN A 492 25.14 -10.47 -35.09
C ASN A 492 24.17 -11.56 -34.57
N ALA A 493 23.30 -11.23 -33.62
CA ALA A 493 22.33 -12.19 -33.04
C ALA A 493 21.00 -12.30 -33.82
N ASP A 494 20.84 -11.58 -34.94
CA ASP A 494 19.58 -11.52 -35.72
C ASP A 494 19.25 -12.80 -36.52
N GLN A 495 20.07 -13.86 -36.39
CA GLN A 495 19.78 -15.19 -36.95
C GLN A 495 19.33 -16.22 -35.90
N GLY A 496 19.20 -15.83 -34.62
CA GLY A 496 18.85 -16.75 -33.52
C GLY A 496 17.44 -16.62 -32.95
N LEU A 497 16.66 -15.61 -33.34
CA LEU A 497 15.35 -15.26 -32.72
C LEU A 497 14.12 -15.66 -33.56
N SER A 498 14.29 -16.57 -34.52
CA SER A 498 13.21 -17.25 -35.24
C SER A 498 13.31 -18.76 -35.01
N GLY A 499 12.73 -19.21 -33.90
CA GLY A 499 12.68 -20.61 -33.45
C GLY A 499 11.72 -20.80 -32.29
#